data_AF-A0A525DE55-F1
#
_entry.id   AF-A0A525DE55-F1
#
_cell.length_a   1.000
_cell.length_b   1.000
_cell.length_c   1.000
_cell.angle_alpha   90.00
_cell.angle_beta   90.00
_cell.angle_gamma   90.00
#
_symmetry.space_group_name_H-M   'P 1'
#
loop_
_entity.id
_entity.type
_entity.pdbx_description
1 polymer ?
#
loop_
_entity_poly.entity_id
_entity_poly.type
_entity_poly.pdbx_seq_one_letter_code
_entity_poly.pdbx_strand_id
1 'polypeptide(L)' 'MPSFVIAEKCDGCKGGDKTACMYICPNDLMVLDPNEMKAYNQE' A
#
# COMPACT_ATOMS: atom_id res chain seq x y z
N MET A 1 2.58 -16.26 0.18
CA MET A 1 3.37 -15.59 1.24
C MET A 1 2.79 -14.20 1.36
N PRO A 2 1.97 -13.94 2.38
CA PRO A 2 1.24 -12.69 2.48
C PRO A 2 2.22 -11.53 2.66
N SER A 3 2.03 -10.47 1.86
CA SER A 3 2.74 -9.21 2.05
C SER A 3 2.18 -8.48 3.26
N PHE A 4 3.04 -7.87 4.07
CA PHE A 4 2.63 -7.00 5.17
C PHE A 4 3.33 -5.64 5.02
N VAL A 5 2.62 -4.59 5.40
CA VAL A 5 3.13 -3.22 5.33
C VAL A 5 3.64 -2.80 6.70
N ILE A 6 4.87 -2.29 6.73
CA ILE A 6 5.44 -1.71 7.95
C ILE A 6 4.97 -0.26 8.04
N ALA A 7 4.04 -0.01 8.97
CA ALA A 7 3.38 1.30 9.13
C ALA A 7 4.36 2.46 9.40
N GLU A 8 5.52 2.19 10.01
CA GLU A 8 6.56 3.19 10.28
C GLU A 8 7.33 3.62 9.03
N LYS A 9 7.36 2.77 7.99
CA LYS A 9 8.10 3.02 6.74
C LYS A 9 7.18 3.37 5.57
N CYS A 10 5.87 3.14 5.71
CA CYS A 10 4.90 3.45 4.68
C CYS A 10 4.54 4.93 4.73
N ASP A 11 4.85 5.64 3.66
CA ASP A 11 4.53 7.04 3.44
C ASP A 11 3.29 7.24 2.54
N GLY A 12 2.60 6.15 2.20
CA GLY A 12 1.45 6.15 1.31
C GLY A 12 1.78 6.55 -0.13
N CYS A 13 3.05 6.45 -0.53
CA CYS A 13 3.52 6.89 -1.86
C CYS A 13 3.16 8.36 -2.17
N LYS A 14 3.19 9.25 -1.16
CA LYS A 14 2.87 10.69 -1.30
C LYS A 14 3.69 11.43 -2.37
N GLY A 15 4.88 10.94 -2.70
CA GLY A 15 5.78 11.55 -3.69
C GLY A 15 5.68 10.99 -5.11
N GLY A 16 4.83 9.98 -5.34
CA GLY A 16 4.64 9.38 -6.67
C GLY A 16 3.27 9.68 -7.25
N ASP A 17 3.14 9.60 -8.58
CA ASP A 17 1.85 9.79 -9.27
C ASP A 17 0.84 8.67 -8.95
N LYS A 18 1.32 7.53 -8.48
CA LYS A 18 0.52 6.32 -8.22
C LYS A 18 1.04 5.59 -6.99
N THR A 19 0.13 4.99 -6.24
CA THR A 19 0.47 4.09 -5.13
C THR A 19 1.14 2.83 -5.69
N ALA A 20 2.46 2.72 -5.52
CA ALA A 20 3.25 1.68 -6.17
C ALA A 20 2.82 0.26 -5.75
N CYS A 21 2.54 0.06 -4.45
CA CYS A 21 2.13 -1.24 -3.92
C CYS A 21 0.76 -1.70 -4.44
N MET A 22 -0.18 -0.77 -4.62
CA MET A 22 -1.47 -1.05 -5.26
C MET A 22 -1.28 -1.37 -6.74
N TYR A 23 -0.50 -0.56 -7.45
CA TYR A 23 -0.30 -0.70 -8.90
C TYR A 23 0.41 -1.99 -9.32
N ILE A 24 1.38 -2.46 -8.53
CA ILE A 24 2.16 -3.67 -8.88
C ILE A 24 1.46 -4.97 -8.47
N CYS A 25 0.46 -4.91 -7.59
CA CYS A 25 -0.15 -6.12 -7.04
C CYS A 25 -0.99 -6.83 -8.11
N PRO A 26 -0.62 -8.04 -8.58
CA PRO A 26 -1.35 -8.73 -9.64
C PRO A 26 -2.72 -9.24 -9.18
N ASN A 27 -2.94 -9.33 -7.87
CA ASN A 27 -4.18 -9.80 -7.24
C ASN A 27 -4.97 -8.65 -6.59
N ASP A 28 -4.57 -7.40 -6.79
CA ASP A 28 -5.22 -6.21 -6.22
C ASP A 28 -5.41 -6.27 -4.68
N LEU A 29 -4.53 -6.99 -3.97
CA LEU A 29 -4.63 -7.21 -2.52
C LEU A 29 -4.14 -6.01 -1.69
N MET A 30 -3.39 -5.11 -2.30
CA MET A 30 -2.76 -3.98 -1.63
C MET A 30 -3.61 -2.72 -1.77
N VAL A 31 -4.15 -2.23 -0.66
CA VAL A 31 -5.06 -1.07 -0.65
C VAL A 31 -4.42 0.06 0.17
N LEU A 32 -4.57 1.31 -0.29
CA LEU A 32 -4.17 2.49 0.48
C LEU A 32 -5.34 2.99 1.32
N ASP A 33 -5.13 3.15 2.63
CA ASP A 33 -6.05 3.91 3.48
C ASP A 33 -5.76 5.42 3.33
N PRO A 34 -6.70 6.20 2.76
CA PRO A 34 -6.53 7.65 2.60
C PRO A 34 -6.57 8.42 3.92
N ASN A 35 -7.11 7.85 5.00
CA ASN A 35 -7.17 8.52 6.32
C ASN A 35 -5.82 8.46 7.03
N GLU A 36 -5.20 7.27 7.06
CA GLU A 36 -3.89 7.06 7.68
C GLU A 36 -2.73 7.29 6.71
N MET A 37 -3.00 7.39 5.41
CA MET A 37 -2.00 7.39 4.33
C MET A 37 -1.06 6.18 4.39
N LYS A 38 -1.61 5.03 4.75
CA LYS A 38 -0.87 3.77 4.90
C LYS A 38 -1.50 2.69 4.06
N ALA A 39 -0.66 1.93 3.37
CA ALA A 39 -1.12 0.77 2.64
C ALA A 39 -1.30 -0.41 3.60
N TYR A 40 -2.26 -1.28 3.32
CA TYR A 40 -2.45 -2.54 4.01
C TYR A 40 -2.78 -3.64 2.98
N ASN A 41 -2.57 -4.89 3.39
CA ASN A 41 -2.99 -6.06 2.62
C ASN A 41 -4.37 -6.50 3.13
N GLN A 42 -5.31 -6.81 2.23
CA GLN A 42 -6.66 -7.27 2.55
C GLN A 42 -6.81 -8.79 2.72
N GLU A 43 -5.71 -9.55 2.59
CA GLU A 43 -5.66 -11.02 2.77
C GLU A 43 -5.64 -11.49 4.23
#